data_AF-A0A9Q0EXT7-F1
#
_entry.id   AF-A0A9Q0EXT7-F1
#
_cell.length_a   1.000
_cell.length_b   1.000
_cell.length_c   1.000
_cell.angle_alpha   90.00
_cell.angle_beta   90.00
_cell.angle_gamma   90.00
#
_symmetry.space_group_name_H-M   'P 1'
#
loop_
_entity.id
_entity.type
_entity.pdbx_description
1 polymer ?
#
loop_
_entity_poly.entity_id
_entity_poly.type
_entity_poly.pdbx_seq_one_letter_code
_entity_poly.pdbx_strand_id
1 'polypeptide(L)'
;MLSTILLPLKNLISAFLGHFVHKDFHEALARMTIIDAFLFLIVHAIDKLGLWPRLPVFMGLIYLAIRRRLHQEYNLINVGSTPNGIRFNPADFPFRTANGSYNDPFNEVAGSQGTFFGRNIPPVDQEDKVYHD
;
A
#
# COMPACT_ATOMS: atom_id res chain seq x y z
N MET A 1 -16.22 14.88 17.79
CA MET A 1 -15.58 14.70 19.12
C MET A 1 -14.31 13.86 19.06
N LEU A 2 -14.28 12.69 18.38
CA LEU A 2 -13.01 11.96 18.15
C LEU A 2 -12.02 12.73 17.23
N SER A 3 -12.52 13.36 16.16
CA SER A 3 -11.69 14.10 15.19
C SER A 3 -10.98 15.31 15.78
N THR A 4 -11.59 15.99 16.75
CA THR A 4 -11.06 17.20 17.41
C THR A 4 -9.87 16.92 18.33
N ILE A 5 -9.70 15.67 18.79
CA ILE A 5 -8.57 15.25 19.64
C ILE A 5 -7.50 14.50 18.83
N LEU A 6 -7.89 13.75 17.79
CA LEU A 6 -6.95 13.00 16.96
C LEU A 6 -6.04 13.90 16.11
N LEU A 7 -6.55 15.02 15.61
CA LEU A 7 -5.82 15.89 14.69
C LEU A 7 -4.61 16.60 15.36
N PRO A 8 -4.75 17.20 16.56
CA PRO A 8 -3.61 17.79 17.27
C PRO A 8 -2.55 16.76 17.68
N LEU A 9 -2.99 15.58 18.12
CA LEU A 9 -2.08 14.48 18.48
C LEU A 9 -1.28 14.00 17.27
N LYS A 10 -1.94 13.83 16.12
CA LYS A 10 -1.28 13.46 14.86
C LYS A 10 -0.24 14.50 14.44
N ASN A 11 -0.54 15.79 14.59
CA ASN A 11 0.39 16.88 14.27
C ASN A 11 1.60 16.91 15.21
N LEU A 12 1.39 16.71 16.52
CA LEU A 12 2.48 16.65 17.51
C LEU A 12 3.40 15.46 17.25
N ILE A 13 2.82 14.30 16.99
CA ILE A 13 3.55 13.09 16.61
C ILE A 13 4.31 13.35 15.30
N SER A 14 3.66 13.91 14.27
CA SER A 14 4.32 14.20 12.99
C SER A 14 5.49 15.18 13.13
N ALA A 15 5.37 16.21 13.97
CA ALA A 15 6.45 17.16 14.24
C ALA A 15 7.65 16.51 14.96
N PHE A 16 7.38 15.67 15.96
CA PHE A 16 8.43 14.93 16.68
C PHE A 16 9.12 13.91 15.76
N LEU A 17 8.36 13.20 14.94
CA LEU A 17 8.87 12.21 13.99
C LEU A 17 9.56 12.84 12.80
N GLY A 18 9.20 14.06 12.40
CA GLY A 18 9.85 14.78 11.31
C GLY A 18 11.37 14.97 11.51
N HIS A 19 11.84 14.93 12.76
CA HIS A 19 13.27 14.96 13.07
C HIS A 19 13.95 13.59 12.91
N PHE A 20 13.22 12.49 13.14
CA PHE A 20 13.75 11.13 13.09
C PHE A 20 13.48 10.41 11.76
N VAL A 21 12.54 10.89 10.96
CA VAL A 21 12.09 10.27 9.71
C VAL A 21 12.61 11.09 8.54
N HIS A 22 13.18 10.41 7.55
CA HIS A 22 13.67 11.02 6.32
C HIS A 22 12.57 11.85 5.64
N LYS A 23 12.92 13.03 5.12
CA LYS A 23 11.96 14.01 4.56
C LYS A 23 11.06 13.40 3.48
N ASP A 24 11.60 12.50 2.67
CA ASP A 24 10.88 11.81 1.60
C ASP A 24 9.68 10.98 2.09
N PHE A 25 9.65 10.58 3.38
CA PHE A 25 8.53 9.84 3.94
C PHE A 25 7.47 10.72 4.62
N HIS A 26 7.66 12.04 4.70
CA HIS A 26 6.72 12.93 5.39
C HIS A 26 5.36 12.95 4.71
N GLU A 27 5.34 12.94 3.37
CA GLU A 27 4.08 12.85 2.61
C GLU A 27 3.37 11.51 2.86
N ALA A 28 4.12 10.40 2.85
CA ALA A 28 3.57 9.09 3.12
C ALA A 28 2.99 9.01 4.55
N LEU A 29 3.73 9.49 5.56
CA LEU A 29 3.28 9.57 6.94
C LEU A 29 2.01 10.42 7.12
N ALA A 30 1.89 11.53 6.38
CA ALA A 30 0.71 12.39 6.47
C ALA A 30 -0.57 11.65 6.03
N ARG A 31 -0.46 10.72 5.08
CA ARG A 31 -1.58 9.90 4.59
C ARG A 31 -1.92 8.73 5.52
N MET A 32 -1.03 8.36 6.43
CA MET A 32 -1.22 7.21 7.31
C MET A 32 -2.22 7.47 8.44
N THR A 33 -2.87 6.39 8.88
CA THR A 33 -3.56 6.35 10.18
C THR A 33 -2.56 6.46 11.33
N ILE A 34 -3.01 6.78 12.55
CA ILE A 34 -2.13 6.85 13.73
C ILE A 34 -1.45 5.48 14.00
N ILE A 35 -2.21 4.40 13.83
CA ILE A 35 -1.70 3.03 14.03
C ILE A 35 -0.63 2.72 12.97
N ASP A 36 -0.91 2.98 11.70
CA ASP A 36 0.04 2.67 10.64
C ASP A 36 1.28 3.57 10.68
N ALA A 37 1.14 4.83 11.11
CA ALA A 37 2.29 5.70 11.37
C ALA A 37 3.17 5.14 12.49
N PHE A 38 2.59 4.65 13.58
CA PHE A 38 3.33 3.97 14.65
C PHE A 38 4.03 2.70 14.16
N LEU A 39 3.34 1.87 13.38
CA LEU A 39 3.91 0.67 12.77
C LEU A 39 5.06 1.00 11.80
N PHE A 40 4.91 2.05 11.00
CA PHE A 40 5.95 2.56 10.12
C PHE A 40 7.21 2.93 10.90
N LEU A 41 7.09 3.55 12.07
CA LEU A 41 8.25 3.88 12.90
C LEU A 41 9.01 2.65 13.38
N ILE A 42 8.30 1.60 13.78
CA ILE A 42 8.92 0.34 14.20
C ILE A 42 9.75 -0.22 13.03
N VAL A 43 9.14 -0.31 11.84
CA VAL A 43 9.83 -0.79 10.63
C VAL A 43 11.01 0.11 10.28
N HIS A 44 10.82 1.42 10.24
CA HIS A 44 11.84 2.39 9.90
C HIS A 44 13.03 2.40 10.88
N ALA A 45 12.77 2.18 12.18
CA ALA A 45 13.84 2.06 13.18
C ALA A 45 14.67 0.79 12.95
N ILE A 46 14.01 -0.35 12.72
CA ILE A 46 14.67 -1.63 12.41
C ILE A 46 15.49 -1.52 11.11
N ASP A 47 14.96 -0.82 10.11
CA ASP A 47 15.62 -0.56 8.83
C ASP A 47 16.88 0.27 8.98
N LYS A 48 16.81 1.39 9.71
CA LYS A 48 17.97 2.27 9.92
C LYS A 48 19.11 1.57 10.66
N LEU A 49 18.79 0.59 11.50
CA LEU A 49 19.78 -0.23 12.19
C LEU A 49 20.24 -1.44 11.35
N GLY A 50 19.62 -1.70 10.19
CA GLY A 50 19.95 -2.82 9.32
C GLY A 50 19.72 -4.20 9.97
N LEU A 51 18.78 -4.28 10.92
CA LEU A 51 18.62 -5.45 11.78
C LEU A 51 17.68 -6.52 11.24
N TRP A 52 16.78 -6.17 10.30
CA TRP A 52 15.65 -7.03 9.95
C TRP A 52 16.01 -8.49 9.58
N PRO A 53 17.07 -8.78 8.80
CA PRO A 53 17.37 -10.15 8.41
C PRO A 53 18.13 -10.91 9.51
N ARG A 54 18.58 -10.21 10.56
CA ARG A 54 19.34 -10.73 11.69
C ARG A 54 18.49 -10.95 12.94
N LEU A 55 17.21 -10.62 12.89
CA LEU A 55 16.27 -10.85 14.00
C LEU A 55 16.00 -12.36 14.17
N PRO A 56 15.69 -12.83 15.39
CA PRO A 56 15.10 -14.14 15.58
C PRO A 56 13.87 -14.33 14.67
N VAL A 57 13.64 -15.55 14.21
CA VAL A 57 12.65 -15.85 13.15
C VAL A 57 11.28 -15.23 13.43
N PHE A 58 10.74 -15.40 14.64
CA PHE A 58 9.43 -14.87 15.01
C PHE A 58 9.36 -13.32 14.98
N MET A 59 10.44 -12.63 15.37
CA MET A 59 10.57 -11.18 15.24
C MET A 59 10.67 -10.75 13.77
N GLY A 60 11.42 -11.51 12.95
CA GLY A 60 11.47 -11.31 11.50
C GLY A 60 10.08 -11.45 10.86
N LEU A 61 9.30 -12.44 11.27
CA LEU A 61 7.93 -12.65 10.78
C LEU A 61 6.99 -11.50 11.18
N ILE A 62 7.07 -11.01 12.43
CA ILE A 62 6.30 -9.84 12.88
C ILE A 62 6.67 -8.61 12.03
N TYR A 63 7.96 -8.35 11.84
CA TYR A 63 8.44 -7.25 11.01
C TYR A 63 7.93 -7.36 9.56
N LEU A 64 8.02 -8.54 8.93
CA LEU A 64 7.54 -8.76 7.57
C LEU A 64 6.01 -8.61 7.46
N ALA A 65 5.26 -9.06 8.47
CA ALA A 65 3.81 -8.88 8.51
C ALA A 65 3.42 -7.40 8.57
N ILE A 66 4.11 -6.62 9.40
CA ILE A 66 3.90 -5.17 9.51
C ILE A 66 4.26 -4.48 8.18
N ARG A 67 5.46 -4.74 7.65
CA ARG A 67 5.91 -4.18 6.36
C ARG A 67 4.93 -4.51 5.23
N ARG A 68 4.47 -5.76 5.14
CA ARG A 68 3.49 -6.19 4.13
C ARG A 68 2.17 -5.46 4.26
N ARG A 69 1.64 -5.30 5.48
CA ARG A 69 0.41 -4.52 5.72
C ARG A 69 0.57 -3.08 5.23
N LEU A 70 1.66 -2.41 5.58
CA LEU A 70 1.91 -1.04 5.11
C LEU A 70 1.95 -0.95 3.58
N HIS A 71 2.56 -1.93 2.90
CA HIS A 71 2.52 -1.98 1.44
C HIS A 71 1.13 -2.26 0.86
N GLN A 72 0.32 -3.09 1.51
CA GLN A 72 -1.06 -3.35 1.06
C GLN A 72 -1.94 -2.10 1.17
N GLU A 73 -1.79 -1.32 2.24
CA GLU A 73 -2.61 -0.11 2.47
C GLU A 73 -2.16 1.10 1.63
N TYR A 74 -0.85 1.28 1.46
CA TYR A 74 -0.30 2.53 0.89
C TYR A 74 0.40 2.36 -0.47
N ASN A 75 0.55 1.13 -0.97
CA ASN A 75 1.20 0.83 -2.25
C ASN A 75 0.32 -0.02 -3.19
N LEU A 76 -1.01 -0.01 -3.07
CA LEU A 76 -1.92 -0.58 -4.06
C LEU A 76 -2.73 0.54 -4.72
N ILE A 77 -2.29 0.97 -5.90
CA ILE A 77 -2.90 2.06 -6.65
C ILE A 77 -3.69 1.48 -7.81
N ASN A 78 -5.01 1.66 -7.77
CA ASN A 78 -5.90 1.29 -8.87
C ASN A 78 -5.68 2.21 -10.09
N VAL A 79 -5.80 1.66 -11.29
CA VAL A 79 -5.62 2.39 -12.55
C VAL A 79 -6.85 2.16 -13.43
N GLY A 80 -7.37 3.26 -14.00
CA GLY A 80 -8.62 3.25 -14.73
C GLY A 80 -9.85 3.29 -13.81
N SER A 81 -11.03 3.26 -14.42
CA SER A 81 -12.28 3.18 -13.66
C SER A 81 -12.46 1.78 -13.10
N THR A 82 -12.73 1.64 -11.80
CA THR A 82 -13.25 0.39 -11.26
C THR A 82 -14.63 0.17 -11.90
N PRO A 83 -14.80 -0.84 -12.74
CA PRO A 83 -16.10 -1.08 -13.34
C PRO A 83 -17.07 -1.46 -12.24
N ASN A 84 -18.19 -0.75 -12.16
CA ASN A 84 -19.33 -1.18 -11.35
C ASN A 84 -19.92 -2.41 -12.05
N GLY A 85 -19.35 -3.58 -11.77
CA GLY A 85 -19.78 -4.84 -12.39
C GLY A 85 -21.27 -5.07 -12.13
N ILE A 86 -21.96 -5.61 -13.13
CA ILE A 86 -23.28 -6.21 -12.89
C ILE A 86 -23.01 -7.39 -11.95
N ARG A 87 -23.76 -7.48 -10.84
CA ARG A 87 -23.60 -8.59 -9.90
C ARG A 87 -23.83 -9.89 -10.66
N PHE A 88 -22.87 -10.81 -10.56
CA PHE A 88 -22.98 -12.17 -11.05
C PHE A 88 -22.90 -13.15 -9.89
N ASN A 89 -23.37 -14.38 -10.10
CA ASN A 89 -23.25 -15.44 -9.10
C ASN A 89 -21.96 -16.25 -9.37
N PRO A 90 -20.98 -16.29 -8.45
CA PRO A 90 -19.76 -17.06 -8.64
C PRO A 90 -20.00 -18.56 -8.86
N ALA A 91 -21.13 -19.10 -8.39
CA ALA A 91 -21.49 -20.49 -8.61
C ALA A 91 -21.77 -20.84 -10.09
N ASP A 92 -22.05 -19.83 -10.92
CA ASP A 92 -22.25 -20.02 -12.37
C ASP A 92 -20.91 -20.19 -13.11
N PHE A 93 -19.79 -19.80 -12.47
CA PHE A 93 -18.43 -19.86 -12.99
C PHE A 93 -17.47 -20.61 -12.05
N PRO A 94 -17.70 -21.91 -11.75
CA PRO A 94 -16.87 -22.69 -10.83
C PRO A 94 -15.55 -23.17 -11.48
N PHE A 95 -15.05 -22.44 -12.48
CA PHE A 95 -13.86 -22.76 -13.25
C PHE A 95 -13.16 -21.47 -13.69
N ARG A 96 -11.89 -21.58 -14.09
CA ARG A 96 -11.15 -20.45 -14.66
C ARG A 96 -11.59 -20.23 -16.11
N THR A 97 -12.12 -19.05 -16.40
CA THR A 97 -12.55 -18.68 -17.75
C THR A 97 -11.35 -18.42 -18.66
N ALA A 98 -11.54 -18.56 -19.98
CA ALA A 98 -10.46 -18.43 -20.96
C ALA A 98 -9.82 -17.03 -20.98
N ASN A 99 -10.59 -15.99 -20.66
CA ASN A 99 -10.12 -14.61 -20.61
C ASN A 99 -9.83 -14.13 -19.16
N GLY A 100 -10.02 -14.96 -18.13
CA GLY A 100 -9.79 -14.59 -16.73
C GLY A 100 -10.91 -13.79 -16.06
N SER A 101 -12.04 -13.53 -16.73
CA SER A 101 -13.22 -12.89 -16.14
C SER A 101 -13.94 -13.76 -15.10
N TYR A 102 -14.82 -13.13 -14.31
CA TYR A 102 -15.70 -13.73 -13.31
C TYR A 102 -14.98 -14.35 -12.10
N ASN A 103 -13.76 -13.92 -11.80
CA ASN A 103 -12.99 -14.41 -10.66
C ASN A 103 -13.28 -13.64 -9.36
N ASP A 104 -13.32 -12.30 -9.41
CA ASP A 104 -13.75 -11.48 -8.28
C ASP A 104 -15.29 -11.35 -8.27
N PRO A 105 -16.00 -11.87 -7.25
CA PRO A 105 -17.46 -11.81 -7.16
C PRO A 105 -18.06 -10.40 -7.26
N PHE A 106 -17.25 -9.37 -7.00
CA PHE A 106 -17.67 -7.97 -7.01
C PHE A 106 -17.14 -7.20 -8.21
N ASN A 107 -16.30 -7.82 -9.05
CA ASN A 107 -15.75 -7.21 -10.25
C ASN A 107 -15.52 -8.28 -11.34
N GLU A 108 -16.47 -8.37 -12.27
CA GLU A 108 -16.47 -9.31 -13.39
C GLU A 108 -15.17 -9.32 -14.21
N VAL A 109 -14.52 -8.17 -14.36
CA VAL A 109 -13.34 -8.03 -15.23
C VAL A 109 -12.03 -7.99 -14.45
N ALA A 110 -12.05 -8.06 -13.12
CA ALA A 110 -10.81 -8.02 -12.34
C ALA A 110 -9.88 -9.19 -12.70
N GLY A 111 -8.72 -8.85 -13.26
CA GLY A 111 -7.71 -9.83 -13.68
C GLY A 111 -7.98 -10.49 -15.03
N SER A 112 -8.94 -9.98 -15.81
CA SER A 112 -9.21 -10.48 -17.15
C SER A 112 -8.27 -9.87 -18.20
N GLN A 113 -8.20 -10.50 -19.38
CA GLN A 113 -7.44 -9.99 -20.51
C GLN A 113 -7.99 -8.63 -20.97
N GLY A 114 -7.09 -7.69 -21.26
CA GLY A 114 -7.44 -6.36 -21.76
C GLY A 114 -7.72 -5.32 -20.67
N THR A 115 -7.52 -5.65 -19.40
CA THR A 115 -7.62 -4.67 -18.30
C THR A 115 -6.30 -3.95 -18.01
N PHE A 116 -6.38 -2.79 -17.37
CA PHE A 116 -5.23 -2.00 -16.96
C PHE A 116 -4.33 -2.74 -15.97
N PHE A 117 -3.02 -2.49 -16.05
CA PHE A 117 -2.08 -2.81 -14.98
C PHE A 117 -2.21 -1.79 -13.84
N GLY A 118 -2.33 -2.28 -12.60
CA GLY A 118 -2.23 -1.43 -11.41
C GLY A 118 -0.81 -0.87 -11.19
N ARG A 119 -0.64 -0.06 -10.14
CA ARG A 119 0.68 0.48 -9.75
C ARG A 119 0.95 0.31 -8.26
N ASN A 120 2.23 0.26 -7.89
CA ASN A 120 2.65 0.26 -6.49
C ASN A 120 3.28 1.57 -6.02
N ILE A 121 3.65 2.44 -6.96
CA ILE A 121 4.30 3.72 -6.74
C ILE A 121 3.61 4.73 -7.67
N PRO A 122 3.43 6.00 -7.25
CA PRO A 122 2.91 7.04 -8.13
C PRO A 122 3.73 7.14 -9.42
N PRO A 123 3.09 7.34 -10.58
CA PRO A 123 3.82 7.52 -11.83
C PRO A 123 4.66 8.79 -11.76
N VAL A 124 5.88 8.70 -12.28
CA VAL A 124 6.77 9.85 -12.49
C VAL A 124 6.93 10.00 -14.00
N ASP A 125 6.53 11.14 -14.52
CA ASP A 125 6.68 11.47 -15.94
C ASP A 125 8.16 11.54 -16.33
N GLN A 126 8.49 10.92 -17.45
CA GLN A 126 9.84 10.77 -17.97
C GLN A 126 9.90 10.96 -19.49
N GLU A 127 8.85 11.49 -20.14
CA GLU A 127 8.83 11.67 -21.60
C GLU A 127 9.99 12.52 -22.12
N ASP A 128 10.46 13.51 -21.33
CA ASP A 128 11.59 14.38 -21.67
C ASP A 128 12.97 13.82 -21.28
N LYS A 129 13.03 12.64 -20.65
CA LYS A 129 14.31 12.04 -20.22
C LYS A 129 14.97 11.31 -21.37
N VAL A 130 16.05 11.89 -21.89
CA VAL A 130 16.98 11.20 -22.79
C VAL A 130 17.71 10.13 -21.99
N TYR A 131 17.42 8.86 -22.24
CA TYR A 131 18.26 7.75 -21.76
C TYR A 131 19.56 7.79 -22.56
N HIS A 132 20.66 8.12 -21.87
CA HIS A 132 21.99 7.88 -22.42
C HIS A 132 22.36 6.43 -22.07
N ASP A 133 22.43 5.59 -23.10
CA ASP A 133 22.98 4.23 -23.02
C ASP A 133 24.51 4.24 -22.87
#